data_AF-A0A7S2DJM7-F1
#
_entry.id   AF-A0A7S2DJM7-F1
#
_cell.length_a   1.000
_cell.length_b   1.000
_cell.length_c   1.000
_cell.angle_alpha   90.00
_cell.angle_beta   90.00
_cell.angle_gamma   90.00
#
_symmetry.space_group_name_H-M   'P 1'
#
loop_
_entity.id
_entity.type
_entity.pdbx_description
1 polymer ?
#
loop_
_entity_poly.entity_id
_entity_poly.type
_entity_poly.pdbx_seq_one_letter_code
_entity_poly.pdbx_strand_id
1 'polypeptide(L)'
;EWKVPHHGFGGCMGILNGERIEHTLLIAENGQVFDEYTAHREPGSQERMTVTPLARNDTEADMTKVPSLPPPPAPVVNRVAAVRTAPHLSERVRLLDTLRLTTAADDRQNVCTLVLEPSVRYQTHLGFGGSFTESATDLLEQLDSVAQDTIIDAYFSKDAGLGYELGRLHTTSCDFSTGNWSCLEEEDDLELASFSLKRYEKTMLPTLRRAVTAAGAPLKLIGSPWSPPSWMKQPKSMVDGAKLKPECAEAWARYYVRFAKAMEEQGLPLWAMTVQNEPGGKMRWE
;
A
#
# COMPACT_ATOMS: atom_id res chain seq x y z
N GLU A 1 -16.69 -17.33 -14.68
CA GLU A 1 -16.71 -15.88 -14.40
C GLU A 1 -16.95 -15.68 -12.90
N TRP A 2 -15.90 -15.39 -12.14
CA TRP A 2 -16.04 -15.03 -10.72
C TRP A 2 -15.82 -13.53 -10.59
N LYS A 3 -16.89 -12.80 -10.31
CA LYS A 3 -16.84 -11.42 -9.84
C LYS A 3 -16.44 -11.45 -8.37
N VAL A 4 -15.23 -10.99 -8.08
CA VAL A 4 -14.80 -10.65 -6.72
C VAL A 4 -15.49 -9.33 -6.34
N PRO A 5 -16.12 -9.21 -5.16
CA PRO A 5 -16.65 -7.94 -4.69
C PRO A 5 -15.48 -6.98 -4.44
N HIS A 6 -15.57 -5.77 -5.01
CA HIS A 6 -14.65 -4.67 -4.73
C HIS A 6 -14.86 -4.18 -3.30
N HIS A 7 -14.17 -4.79 -2.34
CA HIS A 7 -13.88 -4.18 -1.05
C HIS A 7 -12.38 -3.97 -0.99
N GLY A 8 -11.93 -2.80 -1.44
CA GLY A 8 -10.54 -2.39 -1.33
C GLY A 8 -10.19 -2.22 0.14
N PHE A 9 -9.38 -3.13 0.68
CA PHE A 9 -8.50 -2.77 1.77
C PHE A 9 -7.19 -2.30 1.14
N GLY A 10 -6.72 -1.11 1.54
CA GLY A 10 -5.52 -0.48 1.00
C GLY A 10 -4.36 -1.46 0.91
N GLY A 11 -3.91 -1.72 -0.32
CA GLY A 11 -2.86 -2.70 -0.60
C GLY A 11 -1.52 -2.32 0.04
N CYS A 12 -0.76 -3.34 0.44
CA CYS A 12 0.66 -3.22 0.72
C CYS A 12 1.39 -2.85 -0.59
N MET A 13 2.25 -1.84 -0.53
CA MET A 13 3.04 -1.38 -1.67
C MET A 13 4.48 -1.87 -1.52
N GLY A 14 5.00 -2.62 -2.50
CA GLY A 14 6.41 -2.95 -2.64
C GLY A 14 6.91 -2.46 -3.99
N ILE A 15 8.08 -1.81 -4.04
CA ILE A 15 8.63 -1.30 -5.31
C ILE A 15 10.03 -1.83 -5.54
N LEU A 16 10.25 -2.26 -6.77
CA LEU A 16 11.45 -2.86 -7.31
C LEU A 16 12.15 -1.87 -8.25
N ASN A 17 13.48 -1.77 -8.19
CA ASN A 17 14.27 -0.95 -9.11
C ASN A 17 14.83 -1.81 -10.25
N GLY A 18 14.39 -1.57 -11.50
CA GLY A 18 14.83 -2.30 -12.70
C GLY A 18 13.89 -2.13 -13.91
N GLU A 19 14.42 -2.18 -15.12
CA GLU A 19 13.72 -1.84 -16.37
C GLU A 19 12.58 -2.82 -16.72
N ARG A 20 11.41 -2.22 -17.01
CA ARG A 20 10.17 -2.81 -17.55
C ARG A 20 9.45 -3.80 -16.61
N ILE A 21 8.53 -3.25 -15.82
CA ILE A 21 7.53 -4.00 -15.06
C ILE A 21 6.18 -3.82 -15.76
N GLU A 22 5.78 -4.80 -16.59
CA GLU A 22 4.39 -5.00 -16.96
C GLU A 22 3.72 -5.84 -15.85
N HIS A 23 2.75 -5.23 -15.16
CA HIS A 23 1.77 -5.79 -14.22
C HIS A 23 2.04 -5.80 -12.70
N THR A 24 0.99 -5.35 -12.02
CA THR A 24 0.63 -5.36 -10.59
C THR A 24 0.96 -6.67 -9.89
N LEU A 25 1.70 -6.59 -8.79
CA LEU A 25 1.96 -7.71 -7.88
C LEU A 25 0.67 -8.04 -7.08
N LEU A 26 -0.05 -9.07 -7.51
CA LEU A 26 -1.03 -9.76 -6.67
C LEU A 26 -0.31 -10.91 -5.95
N ILE A 27 -0.12 -10.78 -4.64
CA ILE A 27 0.26 -11.94 -3.81
C ILE A 27 -1.03 -12.75 -3.60
N ALA A 28 -1.19 -13.80 -4.39
CA ALA A 28 -2.14 -14.87 -4.09
C ALA A 28 -1.42 -15.92 -3.26
N GLU A 29 -1.91 -16.15 -2.04
CA GLU A 29 -1.65 -17.36 -1.29
C GLU A 29 -2.15 -18.55 -2.13
N ASN A 30 -1.21 -19.32 -2.68
CA ASN A 30 -1.23 -20.78 -2.78
C ASN A 30 -0.24 -21.21 -3.87
N GLY A 31 0.99 -21.50 -3.44
CA GLY A 31 1.91 -22.30 -4.22
C GLY A 31 1.37 -23.74 -4.32
N GLN A 32 0.79 -24.08 -5.46
CA GLN A 32 0.78 -25.45 -5.96
C GLN A 32 1.26 -25.47 -7.41
N VAL A 33 2.39 -26.14 -7.60
CA VAL A 33 2.82 -26.65 -8.90
C VAL A 33 1.91 -27.85 -9.20
N PHE A 34 1.16 -27.79 -10.30
CA PHE A 34 0.45 -28.96 -10.82
C PHE A 34 1.36 -29.67 -11.83
N ASP A 35 1.77 -30.89 -11.52
CA ASP A 35 1.85 -31.94 -12.54
C ASP A 35 0.45 -32.54 -12.69
N GLU A 36 0.13 -32.90 -13.93
CA GLU A 36 -1.19 -33.27 -14.49
C GLU A 36 -2.27 -33.76 -13.51
N TYR A 37 -3.41 -33.04 -13.50
CA TYR A 37 -4.68 -33.55 -13.00
C TYR A 37 -5.72 -33.55 -14.12
N THR A 38 -6.01 -34.72 -14.69
CA THR A 38 -7.16 -34.90 -15.59
C THR A 38 -8.41 -35.16 -14.75
N ALA A 39 -9.22 -34.13 -14.52
CA ALA A 39 -10.54 -34.28 -13.90
C ALA A 39 -11.63 -34.24 -14.98
N HIS A 40 -12.33 -35.36 -15.16
CA HIS A 40 -13.58 -35.40 -15.92
C HIS A 40 -14.60 -34.47 -15.27
N ARG A 41 -15.13 -33.53 -16.05
CA ARG A 41 -16.14 -32.57 -15.63
C ARG A 41 -17.46 -32.89 -16.32
N GLU A 42 -18.52 -33.17 -15.55
CA GLU A 42 -19.87 -33.14 -16.11
C GLU A 42 -20.31 -31.67 -16.29
N PRO A 43 -20.85 -31.27 -17.45
CA PRO A 43 -21.34 -29.91 -17.66
C PRO A 43 -22.68 -29.69 -16.94
N GLY A 44 -22.71 -28.91 -15.86
CA GLY A 44 -23.97 -28.40 -15.30
C GLY A 44 -24.05 -28.03 -13.82
N SER A 45 -23.07 -28.37 -12.98
CA SER A 45 -23.16 -28.04 -11.54
C SER A 45 -22.65 -26.63 -11.22
N GLN A 46 -23.53 -25.77 -10.70
CA GLN A 46 -23.14 -24.57 -9.95
C GLN A 46 -22.96 -24.96 -8.48
N GLU A 47 -21.73 -25.20 -8.05
CA GLU A 47 -21.43 -25.31 -6.62
C GLU A 47 -21.28 -23.91 -6.01
N ARG A 48 -22.10 -23.60 -5.00
CA ARG A 48 -21.93 -22.45 -4.12
C ARG A 48 -21.07 -22.86 -2.93
N MET A 49 -19.95 -22.18 -2.74
CA MET A 49 -19.10 -22.31 -1.56
C MET A 49 -19.59 -21.29 -0.51
N THR A 50 -20.11 -21.78 0.62
CA THR A 50 -20.45 -20.94 1.77
C THR A 50 -19.23 -20.89 2.69
N VAL A 51 -18.60 -19.73 2.82
CA VAL A 51 -17.54 -19.51 3.81
C VAL A 51 -18.22 -19.15 5.13
N THR A 52 -18.14 -20.03 6.12
CA THR A 52 -18.52 -19.69 7.50
C THR A 52 -17.35 -18.95 8.14
N PRO A 53 -17.53 -17.71 8.62
CA PRO A 53 -16.48 -17.02 9.35
C PRO A 53 -16.08 -17.84 10.57
N LEU A 54 -14.79 -18.10 10.76
CA LEU A 54 -14.28 -18.55 12.06
C LEU A 54 -14.60 -17.45 13.07
N ALA A 55 -15.17 -17.82 14.22
CA ALA A 55 -15.44 -16.90 15.31
C ALA A 55 -14.15 -16.12 15.63
N ARG A 56 -14.20 -14.79 15.50
CA ARG A 56 -13.16 -13.93 16.06
C ARG A 56 -13.16 -14.14 17.56
N ASN A 57 -12.06 -14.62 18.12
CA ASN A 57 -11.77 -14.41 19.53
C ASN A 57 -11.40 -12.93 19.68
N ASP A 58 -12.42 -12.08 19.77
CA ASP A 58 -12.31 -10.66 20.08
C ASP A 58 -12.08 -10.52 21.59
N THR A 59 -10.87 -10.84 22.06
CA THR A 59 -10.34 -10.01 23.15
C THR A 59 -10.02 -8.68 22.50
N GLU A 60 -10.72 -7.60 22.86
CA GLU A 60 -10.41 -6.24 22.40
C GLU A 60 -8.89 -6.05 22.44
N ALA A 61 -8.29 -5.87 21.25
CA ALA A 61 -6.88 -5.52 21.19
C ALA A 61 -6.70 -4.20 21.92
N ASP A 62 -5.76 -4.16 22.87
CA ASP A 62 -5.43 -2.95 23.60
C ASP A 62 -4.81 -1.94 22.62
N MET A 63 -5.66 -1.07 22.06
CA MET A 63 -5.28 -0.05 21.06
C MET A 63 -4.32 1.02 21.61
N THR A 64 -3.99 0.96 22.91
CA THR A 64 -2.97 1.81 23.54
C THR A 64 -1.56 1.22 23.47
N LYS A 65 -1.42 0.01 22.91
CA LYS A 65 -0.13 -0.68 22.79
C LYS A 65 0.12 -1.11 21.36
N VAL A 66 1.30 -0.75 20.87
CA VAL A 66 1.83 -1.33 19.63
C VAL A 66 1.99 -2.83 19.87
N PRO A 67 1.41 -3.71 19.02
CA PRO A 67 1.76 -5.12 19.05
C PRO A 67 3.28 -5.24 18.91
N SER A 68 3.97 -5.60 20.00
CA SER A 68 5.41 -5.46 20.08
C SER A 68 6.09 -6.40 19.08
N LEU A 69 6.55 -5.87 17.95
CA LEU A 69 7.60 -6.50 17.17
C LEU A 69 8.88 -5.70 17.48
N PRO A 70 9.74 -6.18 18.40
CA PRO A 70 11.02 -5.54 18.59
C PRO A 70 11.79 -5.54 17.26
N PRO A 71 12.71 -4.59 17.05
CA PRO A 71 13.43 -4.52 15.79
C PRO A 71 14.18 -5.84 15.61
N PRO A 72 14.30 -6.37 14.38
CA PRO A 72 15.11 -7.55 14.16
C PRO A 72 16.52 -7.27 14.71
N PRO A 73 17.05 -8.15 15.58
CA PRO A 73 18.36 -7.92 16.19
C PRO A 73 19.42 -7.79 15.09
N ALA A 74 20.47 -7.01 15.37
CA ALA A 74 21.60 -6.90 14.46
C ALA A 74 22.07 -8.31 14.05
N PRO A 75 22.35 -8.55 12.76
CA PRO A 75 22.68 -9.89 12.28
C PRO A 75 23.94 -10.40 12.99
N VAL A 76 23.81 -11.54 13.65
CA VAL A 76 24.90 -12.25 14.30
C VAL A 76 25.21 -13.49 13.48
N VAL A 77 26.49 -13.76 13.24
CA VAL A 77 26.95 -14.95 12.50
C VAL A 77 26.28 -16.21 13.06
N ASN A 78 25.76 -17.05 12.16
CA ASN A 78 25.06 -18.31 12.46
C ASN A 78 23.78 -18.17 13.30
N ARG A 79 23.15 -16.99 13.35
CA ARG A 79 21.86 -16.80 14.01
C ARG A 79 20.83 -16.25 13.04
N VAL A 80 19.61 -16.74 13.16
CA VAL A 80 18.46 -16.31 12.35
C VAL A 80 17.34 -15.88 13.28
N ALA A 81 16.90 -14.63 13.13
CA ALA A 81 15.63 -14.18 13.68
C ALA A 81 14.51 -14.58 12.71
N ALA A 82 13.41 -15.10 13.25
CA ALA A 82 12.27 -15.52 12.45
C ALA A 82 10.99 -14.92 13.04
N VAL A 83 10.12 -14.43 12.16
CA VAL A 83 8.81 -13.88 12.52
C VAL A 83 7.74 -14.72 11.84
N ARG A 84 6.68 -15.06 12.56
CA ARG A 84 5.60 -15.92 12.05
C ARG A 84 4.23 -15.29 12.27
N THR A 85 3.41 -15.31 11.22
CA THR A 85 1.97 -15.09 11.31
C THR A 85 1.29 -16.40 10.96
N ALA A 86 0.46 -16.92 11.87
CA ALA A 86 -0.23 -18.19 11.69
C ALA A 86 -1.66 -18.06 12.23
N PRO A 87 -2.67 -17.84 11.36
CA PRO A 87 -4.05 -17.60 11.78
C PRO A 87 -4.62 -18.73 12.65
N HIS A 88 -4.35 -19.98 12.28
CA HIS A 88 -4.82 -21.18 12.98
C HIS A 88 -4.17 -21.38 14.36
N LEU A 89 -3.03 -20.72 14.63
CA LEU A 89 -2.37 -20.72 15.94
C LEU A 89 -2.65 -19.43 16.72
N SER A 90 -3.50 -18.54 16.19
CA SER A 90 -3.76 -17.20 16.73
C SER A 90 -2.48 -16.36 16.87
N GLU A 91 -1.43 -16.66 16.09
CA GLU A 91 -0.20 -15.90 16.11
C GLU A 91 -0.28 -14.74 15.12
N ARG A 92 0.10 -13.55 15.57
CA ARG A 92 0.15 -12.31 14.78
C ARG A 92 1.56 -11.77 14.86
N VAL A 93 2.28 -11.76 13.74
CA VAL A 93 3.63 -11.18 13.62
C VAL A 93 4.52 -11.56 14.83
N ARG A 94 4.50 -12.84 15.22
CA ARG A 94 5.16 -13.34 16.43
C ARG A 94 6.64 -13.53 16.17
N LEU A 95 7.49 -12.92 16.97
CA LEU A 95 8.92 -13.24 17.00
C LEU A 95 9.12 -14.64 17.59
N LEU A 96 9.83 -15.50 16.87
CA LEU A 96 10.19 -16.84 17.30
C LEU A 96 11.55 -16.84 18.02
N ASP A 97 11.83 -17.93 18.72
CA ASP A 97 13.16 -18.16 19.30
C ASP A 97 14.23 -18.10 18.21
N THR A 98 15.37 -17.45 18.53
CA THR A 98 16.47 -17.31 17.58
C THR A 98 17.01 -18.67 17.18
N LEU A 99 16.92 -18.97 15.89
CA LEU A 99 17.43 -20.21 15.32
C LEU A 99 18.95 -20.11 15.17
N ARG A 100 19.63 -21.25 15.34
CA ARG A 100 21.07 -21.37 15.10
C ARG A 100 21.31 -22.14 13.82
N LEU A 101 22.10 -21.55 12.92
CA LEU A 101 22.57 -22.25 11.74
C LEU A 101 23.61 -23.28 12.16
N THR A 102 23.39 -24.52 11.74
CA THR A 102 24.32 -25.63 11.92
C THR A 102 24.91 -26.00 10.57
N THR A 103 26.12 -26.56 10.58
CA THR A 103 26.65 -27.26 9.41
C THR A 103 25.83 -28.53 9.23
N ALA A 104 25.21 -28.71 8.07
CA ALA A 104 24.51 -29.95 7.76
C ALA A 104 25.49 -31.12 7.81
N ALA A 105 25.30 -32.04 8.76
CA ALA A 105 25.77 -33.41 8.59
C ALA A 105 24.87 -34.05 7.52
N ASP A 106 25.44 -34.81 6.58
CA ASP A 106 24.72 -35.42 5.45
C ASP A 106 23.54 -36.28 5.95
N ASP A 107 22.36 -35.68 6.03
CA ASP A 107 21.08 -36.38 6.07
C ASP A 107 20.13 -35.73 5.07
N ARG A 108 20.46 -35.95 3.79
CA ARG A 108 19.73 -35.40 2.63
C ARG A 108 18.52 -36.25 2.25
N GLN A 109 18.24 -37.34 2.96
CA GLN A 109 17.11 -38.21 2.64
C GLN A 109 15.88 -37.72 3.41
N ASN A 110 15.02 -36.98 2.69
CA ASN A 110 13.68 -36.50 3.12
C ASN A 110 13.58 -35.11 3.78
N VAL A 111 14.55 -34.21 3.58
CA VAL A 111 14.44 -32.81 4.04
C VAL A 111 14.26 -31.85 2.86
N CYS A 112 13.15 -31.11 2.85
CA CYS A 112 12.96 -30.00 1.92
C CYS A 112 14.03 -28.93 2.19
N THR A 113 14.94 -28.73 1.23
CA THR A 113 16.10 -27.85 1.37
C THR A 113 15.97 -26.67 0.41
N LEU A 114 16.04 -25.45 0.95
CA LEU A 114 16.13 -24.22 0.17
C LEU A 114 17.58 -23.72 0.19
N VAL A 115 18.19 -23.57 -0.98
CA VAL A 115 19.57 -23.10 -1.14
C VAL A 115 19.57 -21.67 -1.66
N LEU A 116 20.27 -20.78 -0.96
CA LEU A 116 20.47 -19.40 -1.38
C LEU A 116 21.78 -19.31 -2.17
N GLU A 117 21.74 -18.66 -3.34
CA GLU A 117 22.90 -18.45 -4.21
C GLU A 117 23.24 -16.94 -4.28
N PRO A 118 24.18 -16.42 -3.47
CA PRO A 118 24.46 -14.97 -3.40
C PRO A 118 25.06 -14.38 -4.68
N SER A 119 25.60 -15.21 -5.59
CA SER A 119 26.11 -14.76 -6.88
C SER A 119 24.99 -14.43 -7.89
N VAL A 120 23.81 -15.03 -7.72
CA VAL A 120 22.63 -14.76 -8.54
C VAL A 120 21.86 -13.58 -7.92
N ARG A 121 21.87 -12.44 -8.62
CA ARG A 121 21.24 -11.20 -8.16
C ARG A 121 20.08 -10.82 -9.06
N TYR A 122 19.04 -10.25 -8.45
CA TYR A 122 17.87 -9.70 -9.13
C TYR A 122 17.76 -8.19 -8.85
N GLN A 123 16.55 -7.65 -8.84
CA GLN A 123 16.28 -6.26 -8.54
C GLN A 123 16.69 -5.84 -7.13
N THR A 124 16.88 -4.54 -6.95
CA THR A 124 16.96 -3.93 -5.62
C THR A 124 15.56 -3.57 -5.14
N HIS A 125 15.26 -3.87 -3.88
CA HIS A 125 14.00 -3.45 -3.24
C HIS A 125 14.13 -2.02 -2.72
N LEU A 126 13.19 -1.15 -3.10
CA LEU A 126 13.17 0.25 -2.65
C LEU A 126 12.51 0.43 -1.28
N GLY A 127 11.66 -0.52 -0.88
CA GLY A 127 10.98 -0.53 0.41
C GLY A 127 9.58 -1.13 0.32
N PHE A 128 8.89 -1.10 1.46
CA PHE A 128 7.49 -1.49 1.60
C PHE A 128 6.71 -0.38 2.31
N GLY A 129 5.39 -0.33 2.09
CA GLY A 129 4.57 0.74 2.63
C GLY A 129 3.08 0.58 2.42
N GLY A 130 2.36 1.68 2.67
CA GLY A 130 0.90 1.78 2.54
C GLY A 130 0.45 3.06 1.84
N SER A 131 -0.86 3.20 1.64
CA SER A 131 -1.47 4.39 1.06
C SER A 131 -2.09 5.29 2.14
N PHE A 132 -1.80 6.58 2.08
CA PHE A 132 -2.45 7.61 2.91
C PHE A 132 -3.70 8.11 2.16
N THR A 133 -4.76 7.32 2.18
CA THR A 133 -6.06 7.74 1.63
C THR A 133 -6.74 8.72 2.57
N GLU A 134 -7.58 9.61 2.04
CA GLU A 134 -8.29 10.59 2.86
C GLU A 134 -9.16 9.90 3.92
N SER A 135 -9.87 8.83 3.55
CA SER A 135 -10.65 8.06 4.53
C SER A 135 -9.78 7.42 5.61
N ALA A 136 -8.59 6.91 5.27
CA ALA A 136 -7.70 6.29 6.26
C ALA A 136 -7.15 7.32 7.25
N THR A 137 -6.74 8.50 6.76
CA THR A 137 -6.24 9.57 7.62
C THR A 137 -7.37 10.21 8.44
N ASP A 138 -8.55 10.42 7.84
CA ASP A 138 -9.71 10.95 8.56
C ASP A 138 -10.17 10.03 9.70
N LEU A 139 -10.22 8.71 9.48
CA LEU A 139 -10.52 7.74 10.54
C LEU A 139 -9.47 7.74 11.65
N LEU A 140 -8.19 7.86 11.29
CA LEU A 140 -7.11 7.93 12.26
C LEU A 140 -7.23 9.18 13.14
N GLU A 141 -7.48 10.34 12.54
CA GLU A 141 -7.59 11.62 13.25
C GLU A 141 -8.82 11.69 14.19
N GLN A 142 -9.82 10.81 14.03
CA GLN A 142 -10.95 10.68 14.96
C GLN A 142 -10.60 9.93 16.25
N LEU A 143 -9.47 9.20 16.29
CA LEU A 143 -8.99 8.53 17.49
C LEU A 143 -8.30 9.52 18.44
N ASP A 144 -8.16 9.15 19.71
CA ASP A 144 -7.31 9.92 20.62
C ASP A 144 -5.82 9.86 20.20
N SER A 145 -5.02 10.81 20.68
CA SER A 145 -3.62 10.93 20.28
C SER A 145 -2.78 9.69 20.60
N VAL A 146 -3.10 8.95 21.67
CA VAL A 146 -2.34 7.75 22.06
C VAL A 146 -2.59 6.63 21.05
N ALA A 147 -3.84 6.43 20.65
CA ALA A 147 -4.20 5.46 19.63
C ALA A 147 -3.64 5.86 18.25
N GLN A 148 -3.65 7.15 17.90
CA GLN A 148 -3.03 7.65 16.67
C GLN A 148 -1.54 7.30 16.60
N ASP A 149 -0.79 7.66 17.64
CA ASP A 149 0.65 7.42 17.71
C ASP A 149 0.95 5.92 17.75
N THR A 150 0.16 5.14 18.48
CA THR A 150 0.28 3.67 18.52
C THR A 150 0.13 3.04 17.13
N ILE A 151 -0.88 3.44 16.35
CA ILE A 151 -1.08 2.89 15.00
C ILE A 151 0.06 3.34 14.07
N ILE A 152 0.47 4.60 14.15
CA ILE A 152 1.54 5.13 13.31
C ILE A 152 2.87 4.43 13.63
N ASP A 153 3.21 4.26 14.90
CA ASP A 153 4.41 3.56 15.32
C ASP A 153 4.38 2.09 14.86
N ALA A 154 3.24 1.42 14.96
CA ALA A 154 3.10 0.04 14.49
C ALA A 154 3.46 -0.12 13.00
N TYR A 155 3.16 0.86 12.16
CA TYR A 155 3.50 0.83 10.73
C TYR A 155 4.92 1.36 10.44
N PHE A 156 5.28 2.51 11.00
CA PHE A 156 6.42 3.30 10.53
C PHE A 156 7.64 3.23 11.45
N SER A 157 7.47 2.96 12.74
CA SER A 157 8.61 2.85 13.65
C SER A 157 9.49 1.67 13.24
N LYS A 158 10.80 1.92 13.10
CA LYS A 158 11.80 0.88 12.86
C LYS A 158 12.09 0.05 14.11
N ASP A 159 11.85 0.63 15.28
CA ASP A 159 12.15 0.01 16.57
C ASP A 159 10.94 -0.70 17.19
N ALA A 160 9.73 -0.20 16.94
CA ALA A 160 8.51 -0.76 17.55
C ALA A 160 7.56 -1.43 16.55
N GLY A 161 7.74 -1.19 15.25
CA GLY A 161 6.78 -1.55 14.22
C GLY A 161 7.38 -2.22 12.99
N LEU A 162 6.66 -2.12 11.88
CA LEU A 162 7.00 -2.76 10.61
C LEU A 162 8.09 -2.00 9.82
N GLY A 163 8.45 -0.79 10.24
CA GLY A 163 9.46 0.04 9.58
C GLY A 163 9.12 0.39 8.13
N TYR A 164 7.87 0.72 7.82
CA TYR A 164 7.46 1.16 6.49
C TYR A 164 8.28 2.36 6.00
N GLU A 165 8.72 2.29 4.75
CA GLU A 165 9.58 3.30 4.12
C GLU A 165 8.92 4.00 2.91
N LEU A 166 7.79 3.45 2.42
CA LEU A 166 7.04 4.01 1.30
C LEU A 166 5.68 4.55 1.75
N GLY A 167 5.24 5.64 1.13
CA GLY A 167 3.91 6.20 1.33
C GLY A 167 3.26 6.60 0.01
N ARG A 168 2.10 6.06 -0.32
CA ARG A 168 1.36 6.44 -1.54
C ARG A 168 0.28 7.48 -1.24
N LEU A 169 0.23 8.53 -2.07
CA LEU A 169 -0.69 9.65 -1.98
C LEU A 169 -1.57 9.72 -3.23
N HIS A 170 -2.82 10.13 -3.07
CA HIS A 170 -3.73 10.45 -4.17
C HIS A 170 -3.73 11.97 -4.40
N THR A 171 -3.25 12.45 -5.56
CA THR A 171 -3.08 13.90 -5.76
C THR A 171 -4.40 14.63 -5.98
N THR A 172 -5.45 13.89 -6.31
CA THR A 172 -6.86 14.30 -6.41
C THR A 172 -7.68 13.29 -5.63
N SER A 173 -8.98 13.52 -5.45
CA SER A 173 -9.86 12.53 -4.83
C SER A 173 -9.71 11.13 -5.45
N CYS A 174 -9.83 10.11 -4.60
CA CYS A 174 -9.88 8.71 -4.96
C CYS A 174 -11.20 8.08 -4.48
N ASP A 175 -11.35 6.78 -4.70
CA ASP A 175 -12.45 5.96 -4.17
C ASP A 175 -12.49 5.92 -2.63
N PHE A 176 -11.38 6.27 -1.96
CA PHE A 176 -11.26 6.43 -0.51
C PHE A 176 -11.16 7.92 -0.12
N SER A 177 -11.97 8.76 -0.76
CA SER A 177 -12.16 10.16 -0.42
C SER A 177 -13.61 10.40 -0.01
N THR A 178 -13.86 11.43 0.79
CA THR A 178 -15.23 11.77 1.24
C THR A 178 -16.08 12.48 0.16
N GLY A 179 -15.53 12.60 -1.05
CA GLY A 179 -16.19 13.14 -2.23
C GLY A 179 -15.19 13.43 -3.35
N ASN A 180 -15.69 13.89 -4.49
CA ASN A 180 -14.86 14.31 -5.62
C ASN A 180 -14.23 15.68 -5.37
N TRP A 181 -12.91 15.78 -5.52
CA TRP A 181 -12.16 17.03 -5.34
C TRP A 181 -10.83 17.00 -6.08
N SER A 182 -10.28 18.19 -6.31
CA SER A 182 -8.90 18.40 -6.78
C SER A 182 -8.23 19.47 -5.92
N CYS A 183 -6.94 19.72 -6.13
CA CYS A 183 -6.27 20.86 -5.49
C CYS A 183 -6.56 22.20 -6.17
N LEU A 184 -7.51 22.27 -7.12
CA LEU A 184 -7.97 23.52 -7.73
C LEU A 184 -9.34 23.88 -7.15
N GLU A 185 -9.47 25.10 -6.62
CA GLU A 185 -10.70 25.61 -6.03
C GLU A 185 -11.66 26.19 -7.08
N GLU A 186 -11.15 26.60 -8.26
CA GLU A 186 -11.93 27.22 -9.34
C GLU A 186 -12.03 26.32 -10.59
N GLU A 187 -13.14 26.45 -11.33
CA GLU A 187 -13.30 25.80 -12.64
C GLU A 187 -12.58 26.58 -13.75
N ASP A 188 -12.20 25.88 -14.83
CA ASP A 188 -11.55 26.44 -16.02
C ASP A 188 -10.24 27.23 -15.77
N ASP A 189 -9.63 27.04 -14.58
CA ASP A 189 -8.36 27.65 -14.17
C ASP A 189 -7.16 26.94 -14.80
N LEU A 190 -6.92 27.22 -16.08
CA LEU A 190 -5.78 26.67 -16.83
C LEU A 190 -4.42 27.17 -16.32
N GLU A 191 -4.40 28.31 -15.61
CA GLU A 191 -3.17 28.88 -15.03
C GLU A 191 -2.85 28.34 -13.63
N LEU A 192 -3.75 27.52 -13.05
CA LEU A 192 -3.63 26.92 -11.72
C LEU A 192 -3.48 27.97 -10.60
N ALA A 193 -4.06 29.16 -10.79
CA ALA A 193 -4.01 30.26 -9.82
C ALA A 193 -4.71 29.91 -8.50
N SER A 194 -5.73 29.05 -8.56
CA SER A 194 -6.51 28.54 -7.44
C SER A 194 -5.88 27.30 -6.77
N PHE A 195 -4.66 26.90 -7.15
CA PHE A 195 -4.03 25.71 -6.57
C PHE A 195 -3.81 25.86 -5.06
N SER A 196 -4.27 24.87 -4.29
CA SER A 196 -4.28 24.88 -2.83
C SER A 196 -4.15 23.47 -2.23
N LEU A 197 -3.27 23.32 -1.23
CA LEU A 197 -3.18 22.11 -0.39
C LEU A 197 -4.09 22.18 0.85
N LYS A 198 -5.01 23.14 0.94
CA LYS A 198 -5.86 23.36 2.12
C LYS A 198 -6.66 22.12 2.55
N ARG A 199 -7.06 21.26 1.61
CA ARG A 199 -7.70 19.98 1.94
C ARG A 199 -6.71 18.99 2.56
N TYR A 200 -5.54 18.88 1.97
CA TYR A 200 -4.41 18.10 2.48
C TYR A 200 -4.00 18.52 3.89
N GLU A 201 -3.94 19.82 4.17
CA GLU A 201 -3.64 20.38 5.50
C GLU A 201 -4.61 19.91 6.58
N LYS A 202 -5.88 19.68 6.21
CA LYS A 202 -6.91 19.23 7.14
C LYS A 202 -6.98 17.72 7.29
N THR A 203 -6.64 16.97 6.25
CA THR A 203 -6.89 15.52 6.21
C THR A 203 -5.61 14.68 6.29
N MET A 204 -4.68 14.85 5.35
CA MET A 204 -3.56 13.92 5.18
C MET A 204 -2.23 14.41 5.77
N LEU A 205 -1.96 15.71 5.74
CA LEU A 205 -0.68 16.27 6.19
C LEU A 205 -0.38 16.02 7.68
N PRO A 206 -1.34 16.11 8.62
CA PRO A 206 -1.08 15.79 10.02
C PRO A 206 -0.57 14.36 10.20
N THR A 207 -1.29 13.39 9.63
CA THR A 207 -0.90 11.97 9.66
C THR A 207 0.44 11.71 8.97
N LEU A 208 0.70 12.32 7.82
CA LEU A 208 1.97 12.18 7.09
C LEU A 208 3.18 12.66 7.92
N ARG A 209 3.03 13.78 8.63
CA ARG A 209 4.08 14.31 9.50
C ARG A 209 4.36 13.39 10.69
N ARG A 210 3.31 12.81 11.28
CA ARG A 210 3.48 11.78 12.33
C ARG A 210 4.24 10.56 11.78
N ALA A 211 3.86 10.07 10.60
CA ALA A 211 4.50 8.92 9.98
C ALA A 211 6.00 9.15 9.68
N VAL A 212 6.37 10.31 9.12
CA VAL A 212 7.78 10.67 8.89
C VAL A 212 8.55 10.77 10.21
N THR A 213 7.93 11.32 11.25
CA THR A 213 8.53 11.42 12.58
C THR A 213 8.79 10.03 13.17
N ALA A 214 7.80 9.15 13.16
CA ALA A 214 7.90 7.78 13.65
C ALA A 214 8.92 6.94 12.87
N ALA A 215 9.03 7.16 11.55
CA ALA A 215 10.04 6.50 10.72
C ALA A 215 11.48 6.93 11.04
N GLY A 216 11.66 8.09 11.66
CA GLY A 216 12.98 8.67 11.97
C GLY A 216 13.80 9.05 10.72
N ALA A 217 13.20 9.00 9.53
CA ALA A 217 13.83 9.27 8.24
C ALA A 217 12.77 9.68 7.19
N PRO A 218 13.17 10.39 6.12
CA PRO A 218 12.24 10.70 5.03
C PRO A 218 11.63 9.45 4.40
N LEU A 219 10.30 9.44 4.25
CA LEU A 219 9.58 8.41 3.50
C LEU A 219 9.72 8.65 2.00
N LYS A 220 9.76 7.58 1.19
CA LYS A 220 9.65 7.69 -0.27
C LYS A 220 8.17 7.87 -0.62
N LEU A 221 7.75 9.12 -0.79
CA LEU A 221 6.37 9.47 -1.09
C LEU A 221 6.08 9.37 -2.59
N ILE A 222 4.93 8.79 -2.95
CA ILE A 222 4.53 8.54 -4.33
C ILE A 222 3.18 9.15 -4.60
N GLY A 223 3.13 10.16 -5.47
CA GLY A 223 1.89 10.80 -5.91
C GLY A 223 1.26 10.08 -7.09
N SER A 224 -0.05 9.84 -7.04
CA SER A 224 -0.81 9.27 -8.16
C SER A 224 -2.17 9.96 -8.27
N PRO A 225 -2.51 10.61 -9.39
CA PRO A 225 -3.87 11.10 -9.59
C PRO A 225 -4.82 9.95 -9.95
N TRP A 226 -6.07 10.05 -9.49
CA TRP A 226 -7.16 9.18 -9.95
C TRP A 226 -7.89 9.79 -11.13
N SER A 227 -7.96 11.12 -11.21
CA SER A 227 -8.55 11.81 -12.35
C SER A 227 -8.12 13.27 -12.35
N PRO A 228 -7.94 13.89 -13.53
CA PRO A 228 -8.03 15.33 -13.67
C PRO A 228 -9.36 15.88 -13.14
N PRO A 229 -9.44 17.18 -12.78
CA PRO A 229 -10.71 17.86 -12.50
C PRO A 229 -11.74 17.64 -13.60
N SER A 230 -13.03 17.57 -13.24
CA SER A 230 -14.10 17.25 -14.19
C SER A 230 -14.14 18.19 -15.40
N TRP A 231 -13.88 19.49 -15.20
CA TRP A 231 -13.87 20.51 -16.26
C TRP A 231 -12.72 20.33 -17.26
N MET A 232 -11.63 19.66 -16.88
CA MET A 232 -10.55 19.27 -17.80
C MET A 232 -10.89 18.05 -18.65
N LYS A 233 -12.07 17.43 -18.47
CA LYS A 233 -12.42 16.14 -19.08
C LYS A 233 -13.67 16.20 -19.96
N GLN A 234 -13.76 15.25 -20.89
CA GLN A 234 -14.90 15.02 -21.76
C GLN A 234 -15.35 13.54 -21.72
N PRO A 235 -16.60 13.23 -21.33
CA PRO A 235 -17.59 14.15 -20.73
C PRO A 235 -17.11 14.75 -19.40
N LYS A 236 -17.75 15.82 -18.90
CA LYS A 236 -17.37 16.54 -17.66
C LYS A 236 -17.61 15.64 -16.43
N SER A 237 -16.69 14.73 -16.15
CA SER A 237 -16.76 13.77 -15.03
C SER A 237 -15.37 13.36 -14.56
N MET A 238 -15.17 13.29 -13.23
CA MET A 238 -13.96 12.69 -12.65
C MET A 238 -14.00 11.16 -12.69
N VAL A 239 -15.19 10.58 -12.83
CA VAL A 239 -15.42 9.12 -12.89
C VAL A 239 -15.78 8.68 -14.33
N ASP A 240 -16.23 7.43 -14.48
CA ASP A 240 -16.77 6.83 -15.70
C ASP A 240 -15.84 6.77 -16.91
N GLY A 241 -14.53 6.90 -16.69
CA GLY A 241 -13.53 6.81 -17.76
C GLY A 241 -13.57 7.97 -18.75
N ALA A 242 -14.07 9.14 -18.33
CA ALA A 242 -13.94 10.37 -19.10
C ALA A 242 -12.47 10.68 -19.43
N LYS A 243 -12.22 11.28 -20.60
CA LYS A 243 -10.87 11.51 -21.11
C LYS A 243 -10.44 12.96 -20.88
N LEU A 244 -9.15 13.17 -20.65
CA LEU A 244 -8.56 14.51 -20.62
C LEU A 244 -8.77 15.19 -21.98
N LYS A 245 -9.23 16.44 -21.96
CA LYS A 245 -9.35 17.27 -23.15
C LYS A 245 -7.94 17.64 -23.65
N PRO A 246 -7.65 17.55 -24.96
CA PRO A 246 -6.33 17.89 -25.50
C PRO A 246 -5.85 19.30 -25.09
N GLU A 247 -6.75 20.28 -25.07
CA GLU A 247 -6.47 21.66 -24.66
C GLU A 247 -6.09 21.82 -23.18
N CYS A 248 -6.46 20.86 -22.33
CA CYS A 248 -6.10 20.86 -20.91
C CYS A 248 -4.80 20.10 -20.61
N ALA A 249 -4.16 19.48 -21.62
CA ALA A 249 -2.97 18.64 -21.41
C ALA A 249 -1.80 19.39 -20.76
N GLU A 250 -1.55 20.63 -21.19
CA GLU A 250 -0.46 21.44 -20.66
C GLU A 250 -0.73 21.89 -19.21
N ALA A 251 -1.94 22.39 -18.94
CA ALA A 251 -2.37 22.76 -17.59
C ALA A 251 -2.31 21.54 -16.64
N TRP A 252 -2.73 20.37 -17.11
CA TRP A 252 -2.61 19.13 -16.35
C TRP A 252 -1.16 18.75 -16.07
N ALA A 253 -0.24 18.88 -17.04
CA ALA A 253 1.18 18.65 -16.78
C ALA A 253 1.76 19.62 -15.74
N ARG A 254 1.38 20.90 -15.79
CA ARG A 254 1.77 21.91 -14.79
C ARG A 254 1.23 21.58 -13.40
N TYR A 255 0.06 20.95 -13.30
CA TYR A 255 -0.53 20.55 -12.03
C TYR A 255 0.36 19.56 -11.25
N TYR A 256 1.01 18.61 -11.93
CA TYR A 256 1.96 17.67 -11.29
C TYR A 256 3.13 18.43 -10.67
N VAL A 257 3.71 19.35 -11.42
CA VAL A 257 4.85 20.16 -10.96
C VAL A 257 4.43 21.04 -9.78
N ARG A 258 3.24 21.65 -9.84
CA ARG A 258 2.70 22.48 -8.77
C ARG A 258 2.46 21.67 -7.51
N PHE A 259 1.89 20.47 -7.63
CA PHE A 259 1.66 19.57 -6.50
C PHE A 259 2.96 19.10 -5.87
N ALA A 260 3.94 18.67 -6.68
CA ALA A 260 5.24 18.24 -6.18
C ALA A 260 5.98 19.36 -5.41
N LYS A 261 5.99 20.57 -5.96
CA LYS A 261 6.59 21.75 -5.30
C LYS A 261 5.86 22.10 -4.00
N ALA A 262 4.53 22.10 -4.01
CA ALA A 262 3.76 22.40 -2.81
C ALA A 262 4.01 21.37 -1.70
N MET A 263 4.15 20.08 -2.02
CA MET A 263 4.51 19.04 -1.06
C MET A 263 5.96 19.20 -0.55
N GLU A 264 6.89 19.59 -1.40
CA GLU A 264 8.28 19.93 -1.02
C GLU A 264 8.32 21.12 -0.05
N GLU A 265 7.54 22.17 -0.30
CA GLU A 265 7.39 23.32 0.61
C GLU A 265 6.82 22.93 1.98
N GLN A 266 6.05 21.84 2.06
CA GLN A 266 5.57 21.26 3.33
C GLN A 266 6.61 20.35 4.01
N GLY A 267 7.82 20.22 3.46
CA GLY A 267 8.87 19.32 3.95
C GLY A 267 8.62 17.84 3.63
N LEU A 268 7.75 17.55 2.67
CA LEU A 268 7.32 16.21 2.29
C LEU A 268 7.53 15.97 0.78
N PRO A 269 8.78 16.06 0.28
CA PRO A 269 9.05 15.95 -1.15
C PRO A 269 8.62 14.58 -1.70
N LEU A 270 8.07 14.58 -2.91
CA LEU A 270 7.72 13.34 -3.61
C LEU A 270 8.99 12.67 -4.16
N TRP A 271 9.12 11.37 -3.90
CA TRP A 271 10.15 10.54 -4.51
C TRP A 271 9.78 10.16 -5.95
N ALA A 272 8.50 9.91 -6.22
CA ALA A 272 8.01 9.60 -7.56
C ALA A 272 6.56 10.06 -7.77
N MET A 273 6.16 10.10 -9.04
CA MET A 273 4.76 10.23 -9.43
C MET A 273 4.42 9.24 -10.55
N THR A 274 3.18 8.75 -10.56
CA THR A 274 2.63 7.99 -11.68
C THR A 274 1.77 8.90 -12.56
N VAL A 275 1.66 8.59 -13.85
CA VAL A 275 0.90 9.40 -14.82
C VAL A 275 -0.61 9.31 -14.58
N GLN A 276 -1.09 8.21 -14.01
CA GLN A 276 -2.51 7.96 -13.79
C GLN A 276 -2.66 6.69 -12.95
N ASN A 277 -3.55 6.70 -11.96
CA ASN A 277 -3.99 5.48 -11.32
C ASN A 277 -4.79 4.62 -12.31
N GLU A 278 -4.39 3.35 -12.49
CA GLU A 278 -5.06 2.34 -13.31
C GLU A 278 -5.65 2.88 -14.64
N PRO A 279 -4.82 3.32 -15.60
CA PRO A 279 -5.30 3.98 -16.83
C PRO A 279 -6.19 3.10 -17.72
N GLY A 280 -6.20 1.78 -17.52
CA GLY A 280 -7.13 0.85 -18.20
C GLY A 280 -8.49 0.71 -17.52
N GLY A 281 -8.68 1.26 -16.31
CA GLY A 281 -9.89 1.13 -15.51
C GLY A 281 -10.97 2.15 -15.88
N LYS A 282 -12.22 1.70 -16.01
CA LYS A 282 -13.40 2.58 -15.94
C LYS A 282 -13.79 2.75 -14.47
N MET A 283 -13.20 3.76 -13.86
CA MET A 283 -13.43 4.17 -12.46
C MET A 283 -14.93 4.42 -12.22
N ARG A 284 -15.55 3.68 -11.29
CA ARG A 284 -16.95 3.81 -10.88
C ARG A 284 -17.00 3.87 -9.36
N TRP A 285 -16.75 5.04 -8.78
CA TRP A 285 -16.70 5.20 -7.33
C TRP A 285 -17.55 6.39 -6.92
N GLU A 286 -18.84 6.10 -6.77
CA GLU A 286 -19.87 6.85 -6.03
C GLU A 286 -20.91 5.83 -5.54
#